data_AF-A0A0C3JDP3-F1
#
_entry.id   AF-A0A0C3JDP3-F1
#
_cell.length_a   1.000
_cell.length_b   1.000
_cell.length_c   1.000
_cell.angle_alpha   90.00
_cell.angle_beta   90.00
_cell.angle_gamma   90.00
#
_symmetry.space_group_name_H-M   'P 1'
#
loop_
_entity.id
_entity.type
_entity.pdbx_description
1 polymer ?
#
loop_
_entity_poly.entity_id
_entity_poly.type
_entity_poly.pdbx_seq_one_letter_code
_entity_poly.pdbx_strand_id
1 'polypeptide(L)'
;MQDTGHIAALLKKECAELTRVAGVAEGRESQSVSVTIATLGRPPKTNAEVQSPIPYVTYFASIPVSISVTTCVLAAVYSDWYAFTIILFGIIANGLASMVIGSGKFFFTHPEPAPGSPPGDGILNFDDDIVLLKGEEGAVNAVTRGRFFLLFQSKDASLKLRICSILLIAQSLAMLILISQSSFFGQLMFVISLAFSWAYNLWVWTFDKEKIQREILKNLLGDPVFTKFILKTRTSMLVFVVLALKLRNATEIMKVFLVPSTAVWEKWKQIVIERLSDEQRLDFEEPDWNCDGFSEDQKSLLKTLLEDAMVAYKLFKEHESEINT
;
A
#
# COMPACT_ATOMS: atom_id res chain seq x y z
N MET A 1 -3.31 15.12 10.44
CA MET A 1 -3.16 14.24 9.26
C MET A 1 -1.71 13.80 9.22
N GLN A 2 -1.40 12.62 9.75
CA GLN A 2 -0.06 12.04 9.64
C GLN A 2 -0.01 11.26 8.33
N ASP A 3 0.90 11.64 7.45
CA ASP A 3 1.19 10.95 6.19
C ASP A 3 1.49 9.48 6.49
N THR A 4 0.51 8.61 6.25
CA THR A 4 0.70 7.17 6.31
C THR A 4 1.66 6.79 5.19
N GLY A 5 2.65 5.94 5.46
CA GLY A 5 3.66 5.55 4.48
C GLY A 5 3.04 4.95 3.21
N HIS A 6 3.74 5.06 2.07
CA HIS A 6 3.28 4.56 0.76
C HIS A 6 2.78 3.11 0.80
N ILE A 7 3.40 2.27 1.64
CA ILE A 7 3.01 0.86 1.82
C ILE A 7 1.63 0.73 2.49
N ALA A 8 1.36 1.51 3.53
CA ALA A 8 0.06 1.54 4.19
C ALA A 8 -1.05 2.04 3.25
N ALA A 9 -0.73 2.98 2.35
CA ALA A 9 -1.67 3.44 1.32
C ALA A 9 -1.98 2.35 0.28
N LEU A 10 -0.99 1.54 -0.13
CA LEU A 10 -1.22 0.38 -1.01
C LEU A 10 -2.11 -0.66 -0.31
N LEU A 11 -1.86 -0.94 0.97
CA LEU A 11 -2.66 -1.88 1.76
C LEU A 11 -4.10 -1.37 1.96
N LYS A 12 -4.29 -0.06 2.14
CA LYS A 12 -5.62 0.56 2.16
C LYS A 12 -6.40 0.28 0.88
N LYS A 13 -5.79 0.49 -0.29
CA LYS A 13 -6.44 0.23 -1.58
C LYS A 13 -6.82 -1.24 -1.74
N GLU A 14 -5.94 -2.14 -1.30
CA GLU A 14 -6.25 -3.58 -1.29
C GLU A 14 -7.47 -3.89 -0.42
N CYS A 15 -7.56 -3.30 0.78
CA CYS A 15 -8.71 -3.48 1.68
C CYS A 15 -10.00 -2.86 1.12
N ALA A 16 -9.90 -1.74 0.39
CA ALA A 16 -11.04 -1.10 -0.26
C ALA A 16 -11.60 -1.94 -1.41
N GLU A 17 -10.73 -2.60 -2.18
CA GLU A 17 -11.09 -3.47 -3.32
C GLU A 17 -11.68 -4.82 -2.88
N LEU A 18 -11.60 -5.19 -1.59
CA LEU A 18 -12.24 -6.39 -1.06
C LEU A 18 -13.76 -6.34 -1.24
N THR A 19 -14.26 -7.23 -2.09
CA THR A 19 -15.70 -7.43 -2.33
C THR A 19 -16.34 -8.37 -1.32
N ARG A 20 -15.54 -9.23 -0.66
CA ARG A 20 -16.05 -10.18 0.34
C ARG A 20 -16.16 -9.50 1.70
N VAL A 21 -17.39 -9.45 2.21
CA VAL A 21 -17.70 -9.01 3.57
C VAL A 21 -18.02 -10.26 4.37
N ALA A 22 -17.27 -10.51 5.44
CA ALA A 22 -17.45 -11.67 6.32
C ALA A 22 -18.73 -11.54 7.14
N GLY A 23 -19.02 -10.34 7.65
CA GLY A 23 -20.25 -10.08 8.40
C GLY A 23 -20.65 -8.60 8.37
N VAL A 24 -21.97 -8.38 8.47
CA VAL A 24 -22.58 -7.05 8.56
C VAL A 24 -23.34 -6.98 9.88
N ALA A 25 -23.11 -5.93 10.66
CA ALA A 25 -23.86 -5.69 11.89
C ALA A 25 -25.37 -5.54 11.60
N GLU A 26 -26.19 -6.36 12.24
CA GLU A 26 -27.65 -6.20 12.23
C GLU A 26 -28.07 -5.12 13.23
N GLY A 27 -28.97 -4.21 12.83
CA GLY A 27 -29.42 -3.11 13.68
C GLY A 27 -29.48 -1.75 12.96
N ARG A 28 -29.52 -0.69 13.78
CA ARG A 28 -29.66 0.71 13.36
C ARG A 28 -28.48 1.18 12.51
N GLU A 29 -28.78 1.94 11.47
CA GLU A 29 -27.79 2.56 10.59
C GLU A 29 -27.72 4.06 10.83
N SER A 30 -26.55 4.56 11.26
CA SER A 30 -26.29 6.00 11.38
C SER A 30 -25.20 6.43 10.41
N GLN A 31 -24.04 5.78 10.49
CA GLN A 31 -22.90 5.98 9.60
C GLN A 31 -22.19 4.63 9.53
N SER A 32 -22.29 3.99 8.38
CA SER A 32 -21.61 2.72 8.15
C SER A 32 -20.12 2.94 8.05
N VAL A 33 -19.36 2.12 8.77
CA VAL A 33 -17.90 2.12 8.81
C VAL A 33 -17.43 0.71 8.54
N SER A 34 -16.44 0.56 7.66
CA SER A 34 -15.86 -0.76 7.39
C SER A 34 -14.65 -0.99 8.29
N VAL A 35 -14.58 -2.16 8.90
CA VAL A 35 -13.44 -2.62 9.70
C VAL A 35 -12.85 -3.83 9.01
N THR A 36 -11.61 -3.71 8.54
CA THR A 36 -10.88 -4.81 7.91
C THR A 36 -9.80 -5.32 8.85
N ILE A 37 -9.82 -6.60 9.16
CA ILE A 37 -8.75 -7.27 9.90
C ILE A 37 -7.78 -7.84 8.88
N ALA A 38 -6.55 -7.36 8.90
CA ALA A 38 -5.46 -7.84 8.08
C ALA A 38 -4.54 -8.69 8.96
N THR A 39 -4.69 -10.01 8.88
CA THR A 39 -3.78 -10.95 9.53
C THR A 39 -2.55 -11.09 8.64
N LEU A 40 -1.43 -10.55 9.12
CA LEU A 40 -0.15 -10.60 8.42
C LEU A 40 0.50 -11.97 8.65
N GLY A 41 1.12 -12.51 7.60
CA GLY A 41 1.84 -13.77 7.67
C GLY A 41 3.19 -13.64 8.37
N ARG A 42 4.17 -14.42 7.91
CA ARG A 42 5.53 -14.36 8.48
C ARG A 42 6.17 -13.00 8.20
N PRO A 43 6.94 -12.45 9.16
CA PRO A 43 7.65 -11.20 8.93
C PRO A 43 8.62 -11.38 7.75
N PRO A 44 8.66 -10.42 6.81
CA PRO A 44 9.70 -10.41 5.78
C PRO A 44 11.07 -10.31 6.44
N LYS A 45 12.11 -10.76 5.74
CA LYS A 45 13.49 -10.48 6.15
C LYS A 45 13.72 -8.97 6.11
N THR A 46 14.47 -8.44 7.08
CA THR A 46 14.84 -7.02 7.22
C THR A 46 15.38 -6.40 5.93
N ASN A 47 16.05 -7.21 5.09
CA ASN A 47 16.47 -6.85 3.75
C ASN A 47 16.06 -7.96 2.79
N ALA A 48 14.90 -7.79 2.15
CA ALA A 48 14.43 -8.71 1.12
C ALA A 48 14.79 -8.13 -0.26
N GLU A 49 15.54 -8.89 -1.06
CA GLU A 49 15.70 -8.59 -2.48
C GLU A 49 14.36 -8.90 -3.17
N VAL A 50 13.82 -7.89 -3.83
CA VAL A 50 12.54 -7.99 -4.52
C VAL A 50 12.83 -8.25 -5.98
N GLN A 51 12.41 -9.42 -6.45
CA GLN A 51 12.46 -9.72 -7.87
C GLN A 51 11.24 -9.09 -8.57
N SER A 52 11.48 -8.38 -9.67
CA SER A 52 10.40 -7.81 -10.48
C SER A 52 9.58 -8.95 -11.09
N PRO A 53 8.25 -9.00 -10.87
CA PRO A 53 7.42 -10.12 -11.28
C PRO A 53 7.04 -10.14 -12.77
N ILE A 54 7.57 -9.24 -13.61
CA ILE A 54 7.02 -9.03 -14.97
C ILE A 54 8.03 -9.36 -16.08
N PRO A 55 8.11 -10.62 -16.53
CA PRO A 55 8.94 -11.01 -17.67
C PRO A 55 8.44 -10.39 -19.00
N TYR A 56 7.15 -10.05 -19.09
CA TYR A 56 6.54 -9.54 -20.32
C TYR A 56 7.09 -8.17 -20.74
N VAL A 57 7.36 -7.26 -19.81
CA VAL A 57 7.91 -5.93 -20.13
C VAL A 57 9.29 -6.05 -20.76
N THR A 58 10.10 -7.01 -20.31
CA THR A 58 11.41 -7.30 -20.88
C THR A 58 11.31 -7.85 -22.31
N TYR A 59 10.31 -8.69 -22.59
CA TYR A 59 10.11 -9.23 -23.94
C TYR A 59 9.72 -8.15 -24.94
N PHE A 60 8.76 -7.29 -24.59
CA PHE A 60 8.31 -6.21 -25.47
C PHE A 60 9.34 -5.08 -25.65
N ALA A 61 10.31 -4.94 -24.72
CA ALA A 61 11.44 -4.01 -24.87
C ALA A 61 12.34 -4.30 -26.09
N SER A 62 12.28 -5.52 -26.64
CA SER A 62 13.04 -5.90 -27.84
C SER A 62 12.56 -5.20 -29.13
N ILE A 63 11.30 -4.76 -29.16
CA ILE A 63 10.66 -4.14 -30.33
C ILE A 63 11.33 -2.80 -30.68
N PRO A 64 11.39 -1.79 -29.79
CA PRO A 64 12.02 -0.51 -30.11
C PRO A 64 13.52 -0.65 -30.44
N VAL A 65 14.22 -1.61 -29.83
CA VAL A 65 15.62 -1.91 -30.15
C VAL A 65 15.75 -2.43 -31.59
N SER A 66 14.91 -3.40 -31.98
CA SER A 66 14.93 -3.96 -33.34
C SER A 66 14.61 -2.91 -34.41
N ILE A 67 13.66 -2.02 -34.12
CA ILE A 67 13.32 -0.91 -35.01
C ILE A 67 14.49 0.07 -35.12
N SER A 68 15.12 0.43 -34.00
CA SER A 68 16.28 1.33 -33.98
C SER A 68 17.44 0.77 -34.81
N VAL A 69 17.74 -0.53 -34.65
CA VAL A 69 18.78 -1.21 -35.43
C VAL A 69 18.42 -1.24 -36.92
N THR A 70 17.16 -1.52 -37.27
CA THR A 70 16.69 -1.54 -38.66
C THR A 70 16.83 -0.15 -39.31
N THR A 71 16.39 0.92 -38.62
CA THR A 71 16.54 2.30 -39.11
C THR A 71 18.00 2.72 -39.25
N CYS A 72 18.89 2.22 -38.37
CA CYS A 72 20.32 2.45 -38.44
C CYS A 72 20.93 1.82 -39.70
N VAL A 73 20.62 0.54 -39.96
CA VAL A 73 21.10 -0.18 -41.15
C VAL A 73 20.58 0.47 -42.43
N LEU A 74 19.31 0.85 -42.47
CA LEU A 74 18.74 1.55 -43.64
C LEU A 74 19.44 2.89 -43.88
N ALA A 75 19.70 3.70 -42.84
CA ALA A 75 20.43 4.95 -43.01
C ALA A 75 21.84 4.75 -43.62
N ALA A 76 22.55 3.69 -43.21
CA ALA A 76 23.85 3.34 -43.79
C ALA A 76 23.76 2.90 -45.26
N VAL A 77 22.79 2.06 -45.61
CA VAL A 77 22.59 1.57 -46.98
C VAL A 77 22.30 2.72 -47.95
N TYR A 78 21.51 3.70 -47.51
CA TYR A 78 21.20 4.90 -48.30
C TYR A 78 22.30 5.98 -48.22
N SER A 79 23.47 5.65 -47.67
CA SER A 79 24.64 6.54 -47.56
C SER A 79 24.40 7.83 -46.75
N ASP A 80 23.42 7.83 -45.84
CA ASP A 80 23.18 8.93 -44.89
C ASP A 80 23.99 8.71 -43.61
N TRP A 81 25.27 9.06 -43.69
CA TRP A 81 26.23 8.85 -42.60
C TRP A 81 25.91 9.66 -41.34
N TYR A 82 25.27 10.83 -41.48
CA TYR A 82 24.88 11.65 -40.33
C TYR A 82 23.74 10.99 -39.54
N ALA A 83 22.68 10.53 -40.21
CA ALA A 83 21.60 9.77 -39.57
C ALA A 83 22.10 8.44 -38.99
N PHE A 84 22.95 7.72 -39.72
CA PHE A 84 23.55 6.48 -39.23
C PHE A 84 24.32 6.71 -37.92
N THR A 85 25.23 7.70 -37.90
CA THR A 85 26.10 7.97 -36.75
C THR A 85 25.27 8.35 -35.52
N ILE A 86 24.23 9.17 -35.69
CA ILE A 86 23.43 9.62 -34.55
C ILE A 86 22.50 8.54 -34.00
N ILE A 87 21.90 7.72 -34.87
CA ILE A 87 21.08 6.57 -34.44
C ILE A 87 21.95 5.54 -33.73
N LEU A 88 23.13 5.22 -34.29
CA LEU A 88 24.08 4.30 -33.67
C LEU A 88 24.56 4.80 -32.30
N PHE A 89 24.92 6.08 -32.21
CA PHE A 89 25.32 6.69 -30.95
C PHE A 89 24.21 6.63 -29.90
N GLY A 90 22.96 6.88 -30.32
CA GLY A 90 21.78 6.73 -29.46
C GLY A 90 21.57 5.29 -28.96
N ILE A 91 21.74 4.29 -29.81
CA ILE A 91 21.64 2.87 -29.40
C ILE A 91 22.69 2.55 -28.33
N ILE A 92 23.94 2.98 -28.54
CA ILE A 92 25.04 2.73 -27.59
C ILE A 92 24.80 3.46 -26.27
N ALA A 93 24.47 4.75 -26.31
CA ALA A 93 24.26 5.56 -25.11
C ALA A 93 23.09 5.05 -24.26
N ASN A 94 21.94 4.75 -24.88
CA ASN A 94 20.78 4.20 -24.18
C ASN A 94 21.00 2.73 -23.74
N GLY A 95 21.77 1.95 -24.49
CA GLY A 95 22.17 0.59 -24.09
C GLY A 95 23.03 0.60 -22.83
N LEU A 96 24.05 1.47 -22.78
CA LEU A 96 24.87 1.65 -21.58
C LEU A 96 24.04 2.18 -20.40
N ALA A 97 23.11 3.10 -20.65
CA ALA A 97 22.21 3.62 -19.64
C ALA A 97 21.33 2.55 -19.02
N SER A 98 20.65 1.78 -19.85
CA SER A 98 19.77 0.71 -19.41
C SER A 98 20.52 -0.39 -18.65
N MET A 99 21.76 -0.71 -19.06
CA MET A 99 22.61 -1.66 -18.32
C MET A 99 23.00 -1.14 -16.93
N VAL A 100 23.37 0.14 -16.81
CA VAL A 100 23.72 0.74 -15.51
C VAL A 100 22.50 0.83 -14.60
N ILE A 101 21.36 1.28 -15.12
CA ILE A 101 20.11 1.36 -14.35
C ILE A 101 19.63 -0.04 -13.94
N GLY A 102 19.69 -1.01 -14.85
CA GLY A 102 19.30 -2.41 -14.61
C GLY A 102 20.22 -3.16 -13.65
N SER A 103 21.42 -2.65 -13.39
CA SER A 103 22.32 -3.22 -12.36
C SER A 103 21.89 -2.88 -10.92
N GLY A 104 20.94 -1.96 -10.76
CA GLY A 104 20.37 -1.63 -9.46
C GLY A 104 19.49 -2.74 -8.93
N LYS A 105 19.73 -3.16 -7.69
CA LYS A 105 18.91 -4.17 -7.02
C LYS A 105 17.82 -3.49 -6.21
N PHE A 106 16.58 -3.96 -6.35
CA PHE A 106 15.44 -3.44 -5.61
C PHE A 106 15.33 -4.17 -4.28
N PHE A 107 15.43 -3.44 -3.18
CA PHE A 107 15.34 -3.95 -1.83
C PHE A 107 14.12 -3.40 -1.12
N PHE A 108 13.50 -4.23 -0.31
CA PHE A 108 12.55 -3.83 0.70
C PHE A 108 13.22 -3.89 2.07
N THR A 109 13.10 -2.81 2.84
CA THR A 109 13.61 -2.77 4.21
C THR A 109 12.56 -2.23 5.17
N HIS A 110 12.61 -2.73 6.40
CA HIS A 110 11.83 -2.26 7.53
C HIS A 110 12.71 -2.27 8.78
N PRO A 111 12.41 -1.43 9.79
CA PRO A 111 13.14 -1.47 11.05
C PRO A 111 12.94 -2.82 11.73
N GLU A 112 14.02 -3.36 12.31
CA GLU A 112 13.95 -4.57 13.13
C GLU A 112 13.18 -4.28 14.42
N PRO A 113 12.29 -5.19 14.84
CA PRO A 113 11.64 -5.09 16.14
C PRO A 113 12.68 -5.19 17.27
N ALA A 114 12.43 -4.49 18.37
CA ALA A 114 13.32 -4.57 19.52
C ALA A 114 13.24 -5.95 20.18
N PRO A 115 14.34 -6.48 20.76
CA PRO A 115 14.30 -7.78 21.43
C PRO A 115 13.29 -7.79 22.57
N GLY A 116 12.33 -8.72 22.53
CA GLY A 116 11.29 -8.84 23.56
C GLY A 116 10.08 -7.92 23.37
N SER A 117 9.96 -7.25 22.22
CA SER A 117 8.75 -6.50 21.90
C SER A 117 7.50 -7.37 21.89
N PRO A 118 6.35 -6.85 22.38
CA PRO A 118 5.06 -7.53 22.27
C PRO A 118 4.61 -7.66 20.81
N PRO A 119 3.55 -8.45 20.53
CA PRO A 119 2.90 -8.45 19.22
C PRO A 119 2.61 -7.02 18.72
N GLY A 120 2.82 -6.79 17.43
CA GLY A 120 2.80 -5.45 16.85
C GLY A 120 1.43 -4.91 16.52
N ASP A 121 0.36 -5.53 17.02
CA ASP A 121 -1.01 -5.25 16.62
C ASP A 121 -1.31 -3.75 16.64
N GLY A 122 -1.92 -3.26 15.56
CA GLY A 122 -2.01 -1.83 15.31
C GLY A 122 -3.28 -1.43 14.59
N ILE A 123 -3.67 -0.16 14.77
CA ILE A 123 -4.82 0.44 14.11
C ILE A 123 -4.31 1.41 13.03
N LEU A 124 -4.68 1.15 11.78
CA LEU A 124 -4.59 2.13 10.70
C LEU A 124 -5.96 2.78 10.53
N ASN A 125 -6.06 4.02 10.97
CA ASN A 125 -7.30 4.79 10.89
C ASN A 125 -7.35 5.57 9.57
N PHE A 126 -8.36 5.31 8.75
CA PHE A 126 -8.71 6.11 7.58
C PHE A 126 -10.10 6.72 7.80
N ASP A 127 -10.43 7.78 7.07
CA ASP A 127 -11.61 8.61 7.36
C ASP A 127 -12.92 7.82 7.54
N ASP A 128 -13.19 6.83 6.68
CA ASP A 128 -14.39 5.97 6.72
C ASP A 128 -14.07 4.46 6.86
N ASP A 129 -12.79 4.08 6.96
CA ASP A 129 -12.33 2.69 7.01
C ASP A 129 -11.28 2.51 8.10
N ILE A 130 -11.42 1.47 8.91
CA ILE A 130 -10.40 1.10 9.90
C ILE A 130 -9.77 -0.22 9.48
N VAL A 131 -8.45 -0.25 9.40
CA VAL A 131 -7.71 -1.49 9.15
C VAL A 131 -6.95 -1.88 10.42
N LEU A 132 -7.29 -3.04 10.96
CA LEU A 132 -6.59 -3.66 12.09
C LEU A 132 -5.49 -4.57 11.55
N LEU A 133 -4.24 -4.21 11.83
CA LEU A 133 -3.10 -5.06 11.50
C LEU A 133 -2.88 -6.01 12.66
N LYS A 134 -2.91 -7.32 12.39
CA LYS A 134 -2.58 -8.38 13.35
C LYS A 134 -1.32 -9.11 12.93
N GLY A 135 -0.37 -9.29 13.85
CA GLY A 135 0.83 -10.08 13.59
C GLY A 135 2.04 -9.65 14.40
N GLU A 136 3.18 -10.28 14.10
CA GLU A 136 4.45 -9.94 14.75
C GLU A 136 4.87 -8.50 14.44
N GLU A 137 5.55 -7.84 15.38
CA GLU A 137 5.98 -6.44 15.24
C GLU A 137 6.81 -6.21 13.97
N GLY A 138 7.60 -7.20 13.53
CA GLY A 138 8.33 -7.13 12.26
C GLY A 138 7.42 -6.98 11.03
N ALA A 139 6.29 -7.70 10.99
CA ALA A 139 5.33 -7.62 9.90
C ALA A 139 4.57 -6.29 9.91
N VAL A 140 4.19 -5.80 11.10
CA VAL A 140 3.51 -4.50 11.23
C VAL A 140 4.47 -3.34 10.91
N ASN A 141 5.73 -3.44 11.32
CA ASN A 141 6.78 -2.47 10.95
C ASN A 141 7.03 -2.46 9.44
N ALA A 142 6.93 -3.60 8.75
CA ALA A 142 6.99 -3.65 7.30
C ALA A 142 5.85 -2.85 6.64
N VAL A 143 4.63 -2.90 7.17
CA VAL A 143 3.50 -2.13 6.61
C VAL A 143 3.59 -0.64 6.96
N THR A 144 3.92 -0.32 8.21
CA THR A 144 3.85 1.06 8.73
C THR A 144 5.09 1.88 8.43
N ARG A 145 6.27 1.25 8.43
CA ARG A 145 7.59 1.91 8.29
C ARG A 145 8.43 1.35 7.15
N GLY A 146 7.93 0.35 6.43
CA GLY A 146 8.64 -0.25 5.30
C GLY A 146 8.84 0.74 4.17
N ARG A 147 9.98 0.59 3.49
CA ARG A 147 10.35 1.42 2.35
C ARG A 147 11.03 0.58 1.29
N PHE A 148 10.71 0.89 0.05
CA PHE A 148 11.44 0.37 -1.10
C PHE A 148 12.63 1.26 -1.41
N PHE A 149 13.79 0.64 -1.65
CA PHE A 149 14.99 1.33 -2.07
C PHE A 149 15.67 0.59 -3.20
N LEU A 150 16.29 1.34 -4.08
CA LEU A 150 17.10 0.79 -5.16
C LEU A 150 18.57 1.00 -4.76
N LEU A 151 19.25 -0.10 -4.45
CA LEU A 151 20.64 -0.10 -4.01
C LEU A 151 21.54 -0.48 -5.18
N PHE A 152 22.46 0.41 -5.49
CA PHE A 152 23.57 0.12 -6.37
C PHE A 152 24.77 -0.31 -5.53
N GLN A 153 25.08 -1.61 -5.53
CA GLN A 153 26.11 -2.19 -4.65
C GLN A 153 27.56 -1.75 -5.00
N SER A 154 27.77 -1.09 -6.14
CA SER A 154 29.10 -0.75 -6.64
C SER A 154 29.52 0.67 -6.22
N LYS A 155 30.72 0.83 -5.65
CA LYS A 155 31.34 2.14 -5.37
C LYS A 155 31.39 3.03 -6.61
N ASP A 156 31.55 2.42 -7.79
CA ASP A 156 31.61 3.10 -9.08
C ASP A 156 30.23 3.34 -9.70
N ALA A 157 29.14 2.92 -9.05
CA ALA A 157 27.81 3.03 -9.66
C ALA A 157 27.36 4.48 -9.79
N SER A 158 27.69 5.31 -8.80
CA SER A 158 27.46 6.76 -8.86
C SER A 158 28.24 7.41 -10.00
N LEU A 159 29.49 7.00 -10.21
CA LEU A 159 30.32 7.48 -11.32
C LEU A 159 29.75 7.04 -12.66
N LYS A 160 29.36 5.76 -12.79
CA LYS A 160 28.74 5.21 -14.01
C LYS A 160 27.42 5.91 -14.34
N LEU A 161 26.57 6.16 -13.34
CA LEU A 161 25.33 6.93 -13.50
C LEU A 161 25.60 8.36 -13.97
N ARG A 162 26.62 9.03 -13.40
CA ARG A 162 27.03 10.38 -13.83
C ARG A 162 27.54 10.40 -15.26
N ILE A 163 28.45 9.49 -15.63
CA ILE A 163 28.97 9.38 -17.00
C ILE A 163 27.84 9.09 -17.97
N CYS A 164 26.94 8.18 -17.62
CA CYS A 164 25.79 7.85 -18.42
C CYS A 164 24.86 9.06 -18.63
N SER A 165 24.58 9.83 -17.58
CA SER A 165 23.76 11.03 -17.68
C SER A 165 24.40 12.07 -18.62
N ILE A 166 25.70 12.30 -18.49
CA ILE A 166 26.46 13.19 -19.38
C ILE A 166 26.40 12.68 -20.82
N LEU A 167 26.55 11.37 -21.03
CA LEU A 167 26.50 10.73 -22.35
C LEU A 167 25.13 10.91 -23.01
N LEU A 168 24.03 10.74 -22.26
CA LEU A 168 22.67 10.95 -22.75
C LEU A 168 22.38 12.43 -23.07
N ILE A 169 22.91 13.36 -22.27
CA ILE A 169 22.81 14.80 -22.56
C ILE A 169 23.62 15.15 -23.82
N ALA A 170 24.82 14.61 -23.96
CA ALA A 170 25.62 14.80 -25.17
C ALA A 170 24.91 14.22 -26.39
N GLN A 171 24.27 13.06 -26.27
CA GLN A 171 23.46 12.44 -27.31
C GLN A 171 22.27 13.32 -27.72
N SER A 172 21.52 13.89 -26.78
CA SER A 172 20.39 14.76 -27.12
C SER A 172 20.82 16.04 -27.82
N LEU A 173 21.93 16.66 -27.40
CA LEU A 173 22.51 17.82 -28.07
C LEU A 173 23.04 17.50 -29.47
N ALA A 174 23.76 16.39 -29.60
CA ALA A 174 24.26 15.92 -30.89
C ALA A 174 23.10 15.66 -31.86
N MET A 175 21.98 15.11 -31.38
CA MET A 175 20.79 14.86 -32.19
C MET A 175 20.24 16.15 -32.81
N LEU A 176 20.19 17.25 -32.06
CA LEU A 176 19.68 18.53 -32.57
C LEU A 176 20.55 19.11 -33.70
N ILE A 177 21.86 18.93 -33.63
CA ILE A 177 22.81 19.51 -34.59
C ILE A 177 22.93 18.60 -35.83
N LEU A 178 23.17 17.31 -35.63
CA LEU A 178 23.47 16.38 -36.73
C LEU A 178 22.23 16.04 -37.57
N ILE A 179 21.02 16.02 -36.97
CA ILE A 179 19.81 15.69 -37.74
C ILE A 179 19.44 16.76 -38.76
N SER A 180 19.73 18.03 -38.44
CA SER A 180 19.50 19.16 -39.35
C SER A 180 20.38 19.09 -40.60
N GLN A 181 21.54 18.43 -40.50
CA GLN A 181 22.50 18.22 -41.59
C GLN A 181 22.24 16.91 -42.37
N SER A 182 21.31 16.08 -41.91
CA SER A 182 20.97 14.80 -42.55
C SER A 182 19.98 15.00 -43.70
N SER A 183 19.92 14.03 -44.62
CA SER A 183 18.97 14.07 -45.72
C SER A 183 17.53 13.88 -45.21
N PHE A 184 16.54 14.25 -46.04
CA PHE A 184 15.13 14.03 -45.71
C PHE A 184 14.83 12.56 -45.34
N PHE A 185 15.49 11.61 -46.02
CA PHE A 185 15.34 10.18 -45.72
C PHE A 185 15.90 9.82 -44.34
N GLY A 186 17.10 10.30 -44.00
CA GLY A 186 17.71 10.08 -42.68
C GLY A 186 16.90 10.72 -41.55
N GLN A 187 16.36 11.91 -41.77
CA GLN A 187 15.43 12.58 -40.85
C GLN A 187 14.17 11.74 -40.61
N LEU A 188 13.57 11.19 -41.68
CA LEU A 188 12.40 10.32 -41.57
C LEU A 188 12.70 9.05 -40.77
N MET A 189 13.82 8.38 -41.03
CA MET A 189 14.22 7.17 -40.30
C MET A 189 14.44 7.45 -38.81
N PHE A 190 15.07 8.57 -38.47
CA PHE A 190 15.24 9.00 -37.09
C PHE A 190 13.90 9.25 -36.39
N VAL A 191 12.98 9.98 -37.04
CA VAL A 191 11.65 10.27 -36.48
C VAL A 191 10.85 8.98 -36.26
N ILE A 192 10.92 8.03 -37.19
CA ILE A 192 10.27 6.73 -37.04
C ILE A 192 10.81 6.00 -35.81
N SER A 193 12.14 5.90 -35.66
CA SER A 193 12.77 5.26 -34.49
C SER A 193 12.35 5.90 -33.16
N LEU A 194 12.30 7.24 -33.12
CA LEU A 194 11.87 7.99 -31.95
C LEU A 194 10.38 7.77 -31.65
N ALA A 195 9.52 7.80 -32.67
CA ALA A 195 8.09 7.59 -32.54
C ALA A 195 7.76 6.21 -31.96
N PHE A 196 8.42 5.16 -32.43
CA PHE A 196 8.23 3.81 -31.89
C PHE A 196 8.75 3.67 -30.45
N SER A 197 9.90 4.27 -30.14
CA SER A 197 10.45 4.30 -28.77
C SER A 197 9.52 5.05 -27.81
N TRP A 198 8.93 6.15 -28.26
CA TRP A 198 7.95 6.91 -27.49
C TRP A 198 6.64 6.14 -27.31
N ALA A 199 6.11 5.53 -28.38
CA ALA A 199 4.92 4.69 -28.31
C ALA A 199 5.09 3.51 -27.34
N TYR A 200 6.26 2.86 -27.36
CA TYR A 200 6.60 1.83 -26.39
C TYR A 200 6.59 2.37 -24.96
N ASN A 201 7.21 3.53 -24.71
CA ASN A 201 7.20 4.14 -23.39
C ASN A 201 5.77 4.48 -22.93
N LEU A 202 4.93 5.05 -23.81
CA LEU A 202 3.52 5.29 -23.49
C LEU A 202 2.80 4.01 -23.11
N TRP A 203 3.02 2.92 -23.84
CA TRP A 203 2.47 1.62 -23.53
C TRP A 203 2.96 1.10 -22.17
N VAL A 204 4.26 1.22 -21.86
CA VAL A 204 4.80 0.87 -20.54
C VAL A 204 4.17 1.70 -19.42
N TRP A 205 3.88 2.98 -19.67
CA TRP A 205 3.19 3.85 -18.71
C TRP A 205 1.75 3.43 -18.43
N THR A 206 1.08 2.70 -19.34
CA THR A 206 -0.26 2.16 -19.08
C THR A 206 -0.27 1.01 -18.08
N PHE A 207 0.88 0.38 -17.79
CA PHE A 207 0.92 -0.67 -16.78
C PHE A 207 0.71 -0.08 -15.38
N ASP A 208 -0.20 -0.71 -14.65
CA ASP A 208 -0.51 -0.35 -13.28
C ASP A 208 0.63 -0.75 -12.34
N LYS A 209 1.56 0.18 -12.15
CA LYS A 209 2.70 0.07 -11.22
C LYS A 209 2.24 -0.24 -9.80
N GLU A 210 1.07 0.27 -9.39
CA GLU A 210 0.54 0.02 -8.06
C GLU A 210 0.08 -1.42 -7.91
N LYS A 211 -0.57 -2.01 -8.93
CA LYS A 211 -0.95 -3.43 -8.92
C LYS A 211 0.27 -4.35 -8.78
N ILE A 212 1.34 -4.02 -9.48
CA ILE A 212 2.61 -4.77 -9.40
C ILE A 212 3.23 -4.64 -8.00
N GLN A 213 3.24 -3.44 -7.44
CA GLN A 213 3.73 -3.20 -6.09
C GLN A 213 2.89 -3.91 -5.02
N ARG A 214 1.56 -3.98 -5.21
CA ARG A 214 0.64 -4.73 -4.34
C ARG A 214 0.95 -6.22 -4.35
N GLU A 215 1.17 -6.81 -5.52
CA GLU A 215 1.52 -8.22 -5.65
C GLU A 215 2.86 -8.54 -4.96
N ILE A 216 3.87 -7.69 -5.17
CA ILE A 216 5.16 -7.77 -4.48
C ILE A 216 4.96 -7.69 -2.96
N LEU A 217 4.12 -6.76 -2.50
CA LEU A 217 3.87 -6.55 -1.08
C LEU A 217 3.19 -7.77 -0.44
N LYS A 218 2.21 -8.40 -1.12
CA LYS A 218 1.57 -9.64 -0.66
C LYS A 218 2.56 -10.79 -0.51
N ASN A 219 3.39 -10.99 -1.54
CA ASN A 219 4.44 -12.02 -1.52
C ASN A 219 5.46 -11.78 -0.38
N LEU A 220 5.79 -10.51 -0.10
CA LEU A 220 6.69 -10.16 1.00
C LEU A 220 6.06 -10.36 2.39
N LEU A 221 4.76 -10.07 2.53
CA LEU A 221 4.02 -10.22 3.79
C LEU A 221 3.54 -11.66 4.06
N GLY A 222 3.83 -12.59 3.15
CA GLY A 222 3.46 -14.00 3.28
C GLY A 222 1.97 -14.26 3.11
N ASP A 223 1.36 -13.65 2.08
CA ASP A 223 -0.06 -13.77 1.72
C ASP A 223 -1.01 -13.39 2.87
N PRO A 224 -1.10 -12.08 3.18
CA PRO A 224 -1.96 -11.60 4.27
C PRO A 224 -3.43 -11.95 3.98
N VAL A 225 -4.12 -12.41 5.02
CA VAL A 225 -5.55 -12.69 4.97
C VAL A 225 -6.31 -11.45 5.41
N PHE A 226 -7.23 -10.99 4.58
CA PHE A 226 -8.07 -9.84 4.88
C PHE A 226 -9.51 -10.26 5.12
N THR A 227 -10.04 -9.92 6.29
CA THR A 227 -11.42 -10.19 6.69
C THR A 227 -12.13 -8.87 6.93
N LYS A 228 -13.10 -8.54 6.07
CA LYS A 228 -13.82 -7.26 6.10
C LYS A 228 -15.16 -7.40 6.80
N PHE A 229 -15.44 -6.48 7.71
CA PHE A 229 -16.69 -6.36 8.46
C PHE A 229 -17.31 -4.99 8.22
N ILE A 230 -18.63 -4.91 8.17
CA ILE A 230 -19.35 -3.64 8.06
C ILE A 230 -20.12 -3.41 9.35
N LEU A 231 -19.78 -2.31 10.03
CA LEU A 231 -20.41 -1.88 11.27
C LEU A 231 -21.25 -0.64 10.97
N LYS A 232 -22.50 -0.63 11.44
CA LYS A 232 -23.48 0.40 11.06
C LYS A 232 -23.44 1.67 11.91
N THR A 233 -22.67 1.62 13.01
CA THR A 233 -22.51 2.73 13.96
C THR A 233 -21.04 2.86 14.39
N ARG A 234 -20.60 4.09 14.68
CA ARG A 234 -19.25 4.34 15.20
C ARG A 234 -19.03 3.66 16.57
N THR A 235 -20.06 3.59 17.41
CA THR A 235 -20.01 2.95 18.72
C THR A 235 -19.77 1.44 18.60
N SER A 236 -20.51 0.77 17.71
CA SER A 236 -20.31 -0.67 17.45
C SER A 236 -18.91 -0.94 16.88
N MET A 237 -18.44 -0.08 15.98
CA MET A 237 -17.08 -0.15 15.45
C MET A 237 -16.00 -0.06 16.54
N LEU A 238 -16.11 0.89 17.46
CA LEU A 238 -15.12 1.05 18.52
C LEU A 238 -15.09 -0.17 19.47
N VAL A 239 -16.25 -0.71 19.84
CA VAL A 239 -16.35 -1.91 20.68
C VAL A 239 -15.78 -3.13 19.95
N PHE A 240 -16.08 -3.29 18.66
CA PHE A 240 -15.53 -4.37 17.84
C PHE A 240 -14.00 -4.30 17.74
N VAL A 241 -13.43 -3.11 17.55
CA VAL A 241 -11.98 -2.90 17.51
C VAL A 241 -11.33 -3.28 18.84
N VAL A 242 -11.91 -2.88 19.97
CA VAL A 242 -11.42 -3.22 21.32
C VAL A 242 -11.42 -4.74 21.54
N LEU A 243 -12.50 -5.41 21.14
CA LEU A 243 -12.63 -6.87 21.21
C LEU A 243 -11.61 -7.57 20.29
N ALA A 244 -11.47 -7.10 19.05
CA ALA A 244 -10.58 -7.68 18.05
C ALA A 244 -9.10 -7.57 18.45
N LEU A 245 -8.69 -6.46 19.08
CA LEU A 245 -7.34 -6.24 19.60
C LEU A 245 -7.10 -6.84 20.99
N LYS A 246 -8.12 -7.43 21.61
CA LYS A 246 -8.07 -7.98 22.98
C LYS A 246 -7.51 -6.97 23.99
N LEU A 247 -7.86 -5.68 23.85
CA LEU A 247 -7.38 -4.65 24.77
C LEU A 247 -8.04 -4.88 26.13
N ARG A 248 -7.21 -5.11 27.16
CA ARG A 248 -7.65 -5.33 28.55
C ARG A 248 -7.40 -4.13 29.44
N ASN A 249 -6.49 -3.26 29.04
CA ASN A 249 -6.13 -2.09 29.81
C ASN A 249 -7.10 -0.94 29.54
N ALA A 250 -7.77 -0.44 30.58
CA ALA A 250 -8.68 0.71 30.50
C ALA A 250 -8.05 1.93 29.80
N THR A 251 -6.75 2.17 30.01
CA THR A 251 -6.02 3.28 29.36
C THR A 251 -5.86 3.10 27.85
N GLU A 252 -5.70 1.86 27.36
CA GLU A 252 -5.58 1.57 25.92
C GLU A 252 -6.95 1.63 25.25
N ILE A 253 -7.95 1.09 25.93
CA ILE A 253 -9.36 1.16 25.53
C ILE A 253 -9.80 2.63 25.40
N MET A 254 -9.41 3.50 26.34
CA MET A 254 -9.68 4.94 26.28
C MET A 254 -9.01 5.64 25.09
N LYS A 255 -7.84 5.20 24.63
CA LYS A 255 -7.19 5.78 23.44
C LYS A 255 -7.98 5.47 22.16
N VAL A 256 -8.63 4.30 22.10
CA VAL A 256 -9.49 3.92 20.99
C VAL A 256 -10.79 4.72 21.01
N PHE A 257 -11.42 4.87 22.18
CA PHE A 257 -12.63 5.64 22.36
C PHE A 257 -12.37 7.17 22.36
N LEU A 258 -12.11 7.75 21.18
CA LEU A 258 -12.14 9.20 20.95
C LEU A 258 -13.59 9.75 20.92
N VAL A 259 -14.28 9.58 22.04
CA VAL A 259 -15.70 9.86 22.22
C VAL A 259 -15.88 11.20 22.97
N PRO A 260 -16.93 11.99 22.70
CA PRO A 260 -17.20 13.24 23.43
C PRO A 260 -17.29 13.04 24.96
N SER A 261 -16.72 13.96 25.73
CA SER A 261 -16.72 13.93 27.20
C SER A 261 -18.05 14.41 27.81
N THR A 262 -19.16 13.73 27.49
CA THR A 262 -20.47 14.00 28.13
C THR A 262 -20.78 12.96 29.20
N ALA A 263 -21.64 13.30 30.17
CA ALA A 263 -21.99 12.42 31.28
C ALA A 263 -22.50 11.03 30.82
N VAL A 264 -23.28 10.99 29.74
CA VAL A 264 -23.80 9.74 29.15
C VAL A 264 -22.68 8.88 28.58
N TRP A 265 -21.73 9.49 27.86
CA TRP A 265 -20.60 8.78 27.27
C TRP A 265 -19.59 8.30 28.31
N GLU A 266 -19.36 9.06 29.38
CA GLU A 266 -18.53 8.60 30.51
C GLU A 266 -19.17 7.39 31.20
N LYS A 267 -20.48 7.43 31.44
CA LYS A 267 -21.20 6.31 32.05
C LYS A 267 -21.18 5.07 31.16
N TRP A 268 -21.43 5.24 29.86
CA TRP A 268 -21.34 4.17 28.87
C TRP A 268 -19.93 3.55 28.84
N LYS A 269 -18.87 4.38 28.78
CA LYS A 269 -17.47 3.93 28.80
C LYS A 269 -17.18 3.11 30.06
N GLN A 270 -17.62 3.58 31.22
CA GLN A 270 -17.43 2.88 32.49
C GLN A 270 -18.02 1.47 32.44
N ILE A 271 -19.30 1.35 32.05
CA ILE A 271 -20.01 0.07 31.98
C ILE A 271 -19.32 -0.88 31.01
N VAL A 272 -18.98 -0.41 29.81
CA VAL A 272 -18.35 -1.24 28.77
C VAL A 272 -16.96 -1.69 29.20
N ILE A 273 -16.14 -0.79 29.77
CA ILE A 273 -14.79 -1.12 30.25
C ILE A 273 -14.85 -2.14 31.40
N GLU A 274 -15.77 -1.97 32.35
CA GLU A 274 -15.96 -2.88 33.48
C GLU A 274 -16.31 -4.29 32.99
N ARG A 275 -17.32 -4.42 32.12
CA ARG A 275 -17.74 -5.71 31.56
C ARG A 275 -16.66 -6.37 30.71
N LEU A 276 -15.91 -5.58 29.92
CA LEU A 276 -14.80 -6.10 29.09
C LEU A 276 -13.59 -6.54 29.94
N SER A 277 -13.32 -5.85 31.04
CA SER A 277 -12.21 -6.19 31.96
C SER A 277 -12.50 -7.47 32.73
N ASP A 278 -13.76 -7.70 33.08
CA ASP A 278 -14.21 -8.87 33.85
C ASP A 278 -14.52 -10.10 32.96
N GLU A 279 -14.22 -10.05 31.66
CA GLU A 279 -14.55 -11.08 30.66
C GLU A 279 -16.06 -11.47 30.65
N GLN A 280 -16.93 -10.57 31.08
CA GLN A 280 -18.36 -10.79 31.10
C GLN A 280 -18.97 -10.66 29.71
N ARG A 281 -20.10 -11.33 29.49
CA ARG A 281 -20.91 -11.09 28.29
C ARG A 281 -21.41 -9.65 28.31
N LEU A 282 -21.34 -9.00 27.14
CA LEU A 282 -21.96 -7.69 26.93
C LEU A 282 -23.46 -7.88 26.73
N ASP A 283 -24.13 -8.33 27.78
CA ASP A 283 -25.57 -8.41 27.91
C ASP A 283 -25.98 -7.32 28.93
N PHE A 284 -26.73 -6.33 28.47
CA PHE A 284 -27.17 -5.20 29.28
C PHE A 284 -28.65 -5.34 29.61
N GLU A 285 -29.01 -5.00 30.84
CA GLU A 285 -30.38 -5.04 31.36
C GLU A 285 -30.83 -3.65 31.83
N GLU A 286 -32.12 -3.50 32.14
CA GLU A 286 -32.73 -2.24 32.57
C GLU A 286 -31.94 -1.43 33.63
N PRO A 287 -31.33 -2.04 34.67
CA PRO A 287 -30.51 -1.29 35.62
C PRO A 287 -29.25 -0.65 35.00
N ASP A 288 -28.72 -1.17 33.89
CA ASP A 288 -27.49 -0.65 33.27
C ASP A 288 -27.73 0.72 32.59
N TRP A 289 -28.94 1.00 32.09
CA TRP A 289 -29.27 2.29 31.46
C TRP A 289 -30.22 3.18 32.26
N ASN A 290 -30.97 2.65 33.22
CA ASN A 290 -31.86 3.43 34.08
C ASN A 290 -31.10 4.06 35.26
N CYS A 291 -30.16 4.97 34.95
CA CYS A 291 -29.37 5.67 35.95
C CYS A 291 -30.14 6.81 36.61
N ASP A 292 -30.08 6.88 37.95
CA ASP A 292 -30.60 8.01 38.71
C ASP A 292 -29.85 9.30 38.36
N GLY A 293 -30.59 10.38 38.11
CA GLY A 293 -30.05 11.70 37.77
C GLY A 293 -29.88 11.98 36.27
N PHE A 294 -30.21 11.04 35.39
CA PHE A 294 -30.27 11.27 33.93
C PHE A 294 -31.70 11.61 33.48
N SER A 295 -31.83 12.51 32.50
CA SER A 295 -33.12 12.76 31.84
C SER A 295 -33.57 11.55 31.01
N GLU A 296 -34.85 11.47 30.67
CA GLU A 296 -35.38 10.38 29.84
C GLU A 296 -34.68 10.31 28.46
N ASP A 297 -34.32 11.45 27.87
CA ASP A 297 -33.53 11.51 26.63
C ASP A 297 -32.12 10.93 26.82
N GLN A 298 -31.48 11.21 27.96
CA GLN A 298 -30.14 10.69 28.28
C GLN A 298 -30.16 9.19 28.55
N LYS A 299 -31.19 8.68 29.22
CA LYS A 299 -31.39 7.24 29.43
C LYS A 299 -31.65 6.51 28.11
N SER A 300 -32.49 7.09 27.24
CA SER A 300 -32.75 6.58 25.89
C SER A 300 -31.48 6.54 25.03
N LEU A 301 -30.66 7.60 25.10
CA LEU A 301 -29.37 7.64 24.42
C LEU A 301 -28.42 6.56 24.96
N LEU A 302 -28.30 6.42 26.29
CA LEU A 302 -27.46 5.41 26.92
C LEU A 302 -27.87 3.99 26.50
N LYS A 303 -29.17 3.70 26.52
CA LYS A 303 -29.73 2.42 26.05
C LYS A 303 -29.33 2.14 24.60
N THR A 304 -29.48 3.12 23.71
CA THR A 304 -29.10 2.99 22.30
C THR A 304 -27.61 2.66 22.13
N LEU A 305 -26.73 3.31 22.90
CA LEU A 305 -25.29 3.08 22.84
C LEU A 305 -24.88 1.70 23.38
N LEU A 306 -25.59 1.20 24.41
CA LEU A 306 -25.39 -0.14 24.93
C LEU A 306 -25.87 -1.21 23.94
N GLU A 307 -27.03 -1.01 23.29
CA GLU A 307 -27.50 -1.89 22.22
C GLU A 307 -26.50 -1.96 21.06
N ASP A 308 -25.93 -0.82 20.64
CA ASP A 308 -24.87 -0.77 19.62
C ASP A 308 -23.63 -1.59 20.03
N ALA A 309 -23.28 -1.59 21.32
CA ALA A 309 -22.18 -2.40 21.86
C ALA A 309 -22.51 -3.91 21.87
N MET A 310 -23.76 -4.29 22.19
CA MET A 310 -24.20 -5.69 22.13
C MET A 310 -24.14 -6.25 20.71
N VAL A 311 -24.56 -5.46 19.72
CA VAL A 311 -24.50 -5.84 18.30
C VAL A 311 -23.06 -6.13 17.87
N ALA A 312 -22.12 -5.27 18.27
CA ALA A 312 -20.69 -5.48 17.99
C ALA A 312 -20.16 -6.76 18.64
N TYR A 313 -20.55 -7.03 19.89
CA TYR A 313 -20.13 -8.23 20.62
C TYR A 313 -20.66 -9.51 19.98
N LYS A 314 -21.92 -9.54 19.57
CA LYS A 314 -22.53 -10.68 18.87
C LYS A 314 -21.80 -10.96 17.55
N LEU A 315 -21.60 -9.93 16.73
CA LEU A 315 -20.88 -10.06 15.47
C LEU A 315 -19.45 -10.59 15.66
N PHE A 316 -18.75 -10.09 16.69
CA PHE A 316 -17.42 -10.57 17.05
C PHE A 316 -17.44 -12.04 17.49
N LYS A 317 -18.42 -12.44 18.31
CA LYS A 317 -18.55 -13.82 18.81
C LYS A 317 -18.89 -14.82 17.71
N GLU A 318 -19.72 -14.43 16.74
CA GLU A 318 -20.04 -15.25 15.57
C GLU A 318 -18.81 -15.53 14.70
N HIS A 319 -17.86 -14.58 14.64
CA HIS A 319 -16.66 -14.67 13.80
C HIS A 319 -15.38 -14.83 14.64
N GLU A 320 -15.49 -15.23 15.91
CA GLU A 320 -14.36 -15.27 16.85
C GLU A 320 -13.23 -16.19 16.38
N SER A 321 -13.58 -17.29 15.71
CA SER A 321 -12.62 -18.22 15.10
C SER A 321 -11.85 -17.59 13.95
N GLU A 322 -12.50 -16.80 13.09
CA GLU A 322 -11.87 -16.16 11.93
C GLU A 322 -10.99 -14.97 12.35
N ILE A 323 -11.36 -14.30 13.44
CA ILE A 323 -10.67 -13.10 13.93
C ILE A 323 -9.42 -13.45 14.76
N ASN A 324 -9.39 -14.62 15.40
CA ASN A 324 -8.30 -15.06 16.29
C ASN A 324 -7.33 -16.07 15.68
N THR A 325 -7.48 -16.37 14.38
CA THR A 325 -6.52 -17.18 13.61
C THR A 325 -5.34 -16.31 13.19
#